data_AF-A0A8C5MIX0-F1
#
_entry.id   AF-A0A8C5MIX0-F1
#
_cell.length_a   1.000
_cell.length_b   1.000
_cell.length_c   1.000
_cell.angle_alpha   90.00
_cell.angle_beta   90.00
_cell.angle_gamma   90.00
#
_symmetry.space_group_name_H-M   'P 1'
#
loop_
_entity.id
_entity.type
_entity.pdbx_description
1 polymer ?
#
loop_
_entity_poly.entity_id
_entity_poly.type
_entity_poly.pdbx_seq_one_letter_code
_entity_poly.pdbx_strand_id
1 'polypeptide(L)'
;MITPVLRGRPIAFMVDTGATTSTLEACHYTGPLSESEPSTGINGVSTPTYTTVPLPLTTDDGTTLLQHCFTLIKDCPVSLLGRDLLALLQLSIYNTPDGIHIESSVIPTLCRTRHFYLTPATAPSELKELTSLWSQGPFDTGMIPCTPYKARVHKNVDPVYQKQYPLSQEKIEGIRSMLQQFLTDGILEEVVSPFSTPINPVRKPDGSVRFVQDLRAINSLIIPIAPIVPDVTTLLSSIPATHSHFTVIDLKNAFFSIPVDPDTALLFAFSFEGCQYTRKRLPQGYIDAPVVFAIVLQTTLKSWHPSQGSVLLQYADDLLLCSPSGEAAKADGLSLLQWLQNQKPKHYNGVKHRLNT
;
A
#
# COMPACT_ATOMS: atom_id res chain seq x y z
N MET A 1 -11.79 9.56 16.35
CA MET A 1 -12.80 8.90 17.24
C MET A 1 -14.12 9.62 17.07
N ILE A 2 -15.22 8.86 17.02
CA ILE A 2 -16.61 9.37 16.99
C ILE A 2 -17.27 8.95 18.31
N THR A 3 -18.07 9.82 18.94
CA THR A 3 -18.66 9.53 20.27
C THR A 3 -20.19 9.55 20.22
N PRO A 4 -20.84 8.54 19.63
CA PRO A 4 -22.29 8.44 19.67
C PRO A 4 -22.81 8.11 21.08
N VAL A 5 -24.10 8.35 21.31
CA VAL A 5 -24.77 7.95 22.55
C VAL A 5 -25.33 6.53 22.36
N LEU A 6 -24.84 5.59 23.16
CA LEU A 6 -25.33 4.22 23.21
C LEU A 6 -25.99 3.98 24.56
N ARG A 7 -27.28 3.62 24.56
CA ARG A 7 -28.07 3.41 25.79
C ARG A 7 -28.00 4.61 26.78
N GLY A 8 -28.02 5.83 26.24
CA GLY A 8 -27.95 7.05 27.05
C GLY A 8 -26.55 7.40 27.59
N ARG A 9 -25.49 6.72 27.13
CA ARG A 9 -24.10 7.05 27.50
C ARG A 9 -23.26 7.36 26.26
N PRO A 10 -22.46 8.43 26.27
CA PRO A 10 -21.49 8.68 25.19
C PRO A 10 -20.39 7.62 25.25
N ILE A 11 -20.16 6.91 24.15
CA ILE A 11 -19.10 5.90 24.01
C ILE A 11 -18.20 6.30 22.85
N ALA A 12 -16.89 6.35 23.08
CA ALA A 12 -15.94 6.72 22.05
C ALA A 12 -15.59 5.52 21.18
N PHE A 13 -15.75 5.65 19.87
CA PHE A 13 -15.35 4.65 18.89
C PHE A 13 -14.20 5.13 18.00
N MET A 14 -13.23 4.26 17.76
CA MET A 14 -12.17 4.48 16.78
C MET A 14 -12.67 4.10 15.40
N VAL A 15 -12.53 5.02 14.44
CA VAL A 15 -12.95 4.76 13.07
C VAL A 15 -11.94 3.84 12.42
N ASP A 16 -12.39 2.68 11.97
CA ASP A 16 -11.56 1.67 11.33
C ASP A 16 -12.22 1.21 10.03
N THR A 17 -11.72 1.70 8.90
CA THR A 17 -12.21 1.31 7.57
C THR A 17 -11.79 -0.12 7.18
N GLY A 18 -10.80 -0.69 7.87
CA GLY A 18 -10.36 -2.06 7.72
C GLY A 18 -11.27 -3.07 8.43
N ALA A 19 -11.85 -2.68 9.57
CA ALA A 19 -12.80 -3.51 10.31
C ALA A 19 -14.10 -3.73 9.53
N THR A 20 -14.50 -5.00 9.37
CA THR A 20 -15.77 -5.35 8.73
C THR A 20 -16.95 -5.06 9.65
N THR A 21 -16.82 -5.35 10.93
CA THR A 21 -17.86 -5.18 11.95
C THR A 21 -17.44 -4.17 13.01
N SER A 22 -18.42 -3.48 13.59
CA SER A 22 -18.20 -2.54 14.69
C SER A 22 -18.10 -3.28 16.02
N THR A 23 -17.08 -2.94 16.81
CA THR A 23 -16.80 -3.59 18.09
C THR A 23 -17.15 -2.67 19.25
N LEU A 24 -17.52 -3.28 20.37
CA LEU A 24 -17.77 -2.57 21.62
C LEU A 24 -16.85 -3.14 22.70
N GLU A 25 -16.22 -2.27 23.49
CA GLU A 25 -15.45 -2.71 24.65
C GLU A 25 -16.36 -3.46 25.63
N ALA A 26 -15.87 -4.60 26.13
CA ALA A 26 -16.65 -5.48 26.99
C ALA A 26 -17.14 -4.77 28.27
N CYS A 27 -16.41 -3.77 28.77
CA CYS A 27 -16.81 -2.99 29.95
C CYS A 27 -18.08 -2.12 29.71
N HIS A 28 -18.44 -1.87 28.44
CA HIS A 28 -19.60 -1.07 28.07
C HIS A 28 -20.87 -1.89 27.88
N TYR A 29 -20.80 -3.23 27.97
CA TYR A 29 -21.96 -4.09 27.77
C TYR A 29 -22.12 -5.15 28.85
N THR A 30 -23.30 -5.15 29.46
CA THR A 30 -23.77 -6.23 30.33
C THR A 30 -25.14 -6.66 29.81
N GLY A 31 -25.22 -7.83 29.19
CA GLY A 31 -26.46 -8.35 28.61
C GLY A 31 -26.25 -9.67 27.86
N PRO A 32 -27.32 -10.21 27.25
CA PRO A 32 -27.26 -11.45 26.49
C PRO A 32 -26.34 -11.35 25.27
N LEU A 33 -25.64 -12.43 24.98
CA LEU A 33 -24.74 -12.54 23.83
C LEU A 33 -25.19 -13.66 22.90
N SER A 34 -24.84 -13.55 21.62
CA SER A 34 -24.96 -14.63 20.66
C SER A 34 -24.11 -15.84 21.05
N GLU A 35 -24.31 -16.96 20.35
CA GLU A 35 -23.29 -18.00 20.29
C GLU A 35 -21.98 -17.43 19.74
N SER A 36 -20.86 -18.05 20.09
CA SER A 36 -19.54 -17.58 19.70
C SER A 36 -19.31 -17.81 18.20
N GLU A 37 -18.90 -16.76 17.49
CA GLU A 37 -18.45 -16.85 16.10
C GLU A 37 -16.95 -16.57 16.00
N PRO A 38 -16.21 -17.31 15.15
CA PRO A 38 -14.79 -17.07 14.94
C PRO A 38 -14.57 -15.75 14.18
N SER A 39 -13.78 -14.85 14.76
CA SER A 39 -13.25 -13.68 14.06
C SER A 39 -11.75 -13.81 13.90
N THR A 40 -11.20 -13.30 12.79
CA THR A 40 -9.77 -13.33 12.52
C THR A 40 -9.22 -11.92 12.66
N GLY A 41 -8.36 -11.71 13.65
CA GLY A 41 -7.68 -10.44 13.84
C GLY A 41 -6.54 -10.23 12.83
N ILE A 42 -5.88 -9.08 12.92
CA ILE A 42 -4.71 -8.74 12.08
C ILE A 42 -3.54 -9.72 12.23
N ASN A 43 -3.48 -10.45 13.35
CA ASN A 43 -2.49 -11.49 13.63
C ASN A 43 -2.81 -12.84 12.95
N GLY A 44 -3.93 -12.95 12.21
CA GLY A 44 -4.37 -14.19 11.57
C GLY A 44 -4.87 -15.26 12.56
N VAL A 45 -4.90 -14.95 13.86
CA VAL A 45 -5.38 -15.87 14.90
C VAL A 45 -6.89 -15.73 14.99
N SER A 46 -7.59 -16.86 14.90
CA SER A 46 -9.03 -16.90 15.11
C SER A 46 -9.34 -16.82 16.60
N THR A 47 -10.09 -15.80 17.00
CA THR A 47 -10.59 -15.65 18.37
C THR A 47 -12.11 -15.76 18.39
N PRO A 48 -12.69 -16.38 19.43
CA PRO A 48 -14.13 -16.41 19.59
C PRO A 48 -14.62 -15.00 19.90
N THR A 49 -15.60 -14.55 19.12
CA THR A 49 -16.27 -13.27 19.30
C THR A 49 -17.75 -13.48 19.55
N TYR A 50 -18.36 -12.52 20.22
CA TYR A 50 -19.75 -12.59 20.63
C TYR A 50 -20.47 -11.33 20.20
N THR A 51 -21.71 -11.46 19.76
CA THR A 51 -22.47 -10.32 19.28
C THR A 51 -23.54 -9.93 20.30
N THR A 52 -23.67 -8.63 20.57
CA THR A 52 -24.73 -8.12 21.44
C THR A 52 -26.10 -8.28 20.78
N VAL A 53 -27.18 -8.23 21.56
CA VAL A 53 -28.50 -7.89 21.00
C VAL A 53 -28.44 -6.49 20.33
N PRO A 54 -29.36 -6.17 19.39
CA PRO A 54 -29.41 -4.84 18.79
C PRO A 54 -29.51 -3.75 19.86
N LEU A 55 -28.57 -2.82 19.86
CA LEU A 55 -28.51 -1.69 20.79
C LEU A 55 -28.92 -0.40 20.08
N PRO A 56 -29.78 0.43 20.69
CA PRO A 56 -30.17 1.70 20.09
C PRO A 56 -29.01 2.70 20.19
N LEU A 57 -28.61 3.21 19.02
CA LEU A 57 -27.77 4.38 18.89
C LEU A 57 -28.66 5.61 18.89
N THR A 58 -28.42 6.56 19.79
CA THR A 58 -29.25 7.76 19.96
C THR A 58 -28.44 9.04 19.76
N THR A 59 -29.14 10.12 19.45
CA THR A 59 -28.61 11.49 19.60
C THR A 59 -28.59 11.91 21.07
N ASP A 60 -27.95 13.04 21.36
CA ASP A 60 -27.86 13.63 22.71
C ASP A 60 -29.25 13.93 23.32
N ASP A 61 -30.25 14.21 22.49
CA ASP A 61 -31.65 14.45 22.90
C ASP A 61 -32.47 13.17 23.09
N GLY A 62 -31.85 11.98 22.91
CA GLY A 62 -32.48 10.68 23.10
C GLY A 62 -33.22 10.15 21.87
N THR A 63 -33.22 10.85 20.73
CA THR A 63 -33.81 10.34 19.49
C THR A 63 -33.03 9.12 18.99
N THR A 64 -33.72 8.00 18.73
CA THR A 64 -33.08 6.79 18.19
C THR A 64 -32.78 6.98 16.71
N LEU A 65 -31.50 6.83 16.35
CA LEU A 65 -31.00 6.93 15.00
C LEU A 65 -31.11 5.60 14.26
N LEU A 66 -30.61 4.55 14.91
CA LEU A 66 -30.62 3.18 14.39
C LEU A 66 -30.45 2.18 15.53
N GLN A 67 -30.70 0.92 15.23
CA GLN A 67 -30.31 -0.20 16.10
C GLN A 67 -29.17 -0.96 15.44
N HIS A 68 -28.16 -1.32 16.22
CA HIS A 68 -26.98 -2.01 15.72
C HIS A 68 -26.50 -3.08 16.70
N CYS A 69 -26.05 -4.22 16.17
CA CYS A 69 -25.42 -5.27 16.97
C CYS A 69 -23.91 -5.05 16.98
N PHE A 70 -23.26 -5.14 18.14
CA PHE A 70 -21.82 -4.93 18.25
C PHE A 70 -21.10 -6.23 18.53
N THR A 71 -19.92 -6.40 17.94
CA THR A 71 -19.03 -7.52 18.26
C THR A 71 -18.22 -7.21 19.53
N LEU A 72 -18.25 -8.09 20.52
CA LEU A 72 -17.38 -8.03 21.69
C LEU A 72 -16.13 -8.86 21.44
N ILE A 73 -14.98 -8.20 21.48
CA ILE A 73 -13.66 -8.82 21.41
C ILE A 73 -12.99 -8.58 22.75
N LYS A 74 -12.73 -9.67 23.49
CA LYS A 74 -12.23 -9.62 24.87
C LYS A 74 -10.94 -8.81 25.03
N ASP A 75 -10.06 -8.89 24.03
CA ASP A 75 -8.73 -8.27 24.06
C ASP A 75 -8.65 -6.97 23.24
N CYS A 76 -9.77 -6.46 22.73
CA CYS A 76 -9.78 -5.20 22.01
C CYS A 76 -9.89 -4.03 23.00
N PRO A 77 -8.86 -3.18 23.15
CA PRO A 77 -8.81 -2.16 24.18
C PRO A 77 -9.64 -0.91 23.84
N VAL A 78 -10.24 -0.85 22.64
CA VAL A 78 -10.97 0.31 22.14
C VAL A 78 -12.16 -0.16 21.31
N SER A 79 -13.31 0.47 21.48
CA SER A 79 -14.48 0.22 20.64
C SER A 79 -14.21 0.68 19.20
N LEU A 80 -14.46 -0.15 18.19
CA LEU A 80 -14.19 0.16 16.78
C LEU A 80 -15.48 0.44 16.03
N LEU A 81 -15.46 1.46 15.19
CA LEU A 81 -16.52 1.77 14.24
C LEU A 81 -16.10 1.25 12.87
N GLY A 82 -16.62 0.07 12.53
CA GLY A 82 -16.32 -0.68 11.32
C GLY A 82 -17.20 -0.27 10.14
N ARG A 83 -16.98 -0.92 8.99
CA ARG A 83 -17.68 -0.60 7.73
C ARG A 83 -19.20 -0.77 7.79
N ASP A 84 -19.68 -1.73 8.58
CA ASP A 84 -21.11 -1.96 8.83
C ASP A 84 -21.81 -0.69 9.34
N LEU A 85 -21.28 -0.07 10.39
CA LEU A 85 -21.86 1.11 10.99
C LEU A 85 -21.47 2.40 10.23
N LEU A 86 -20.26 2.46 9.65
CA LEU A 86 -19.86 3.57 8.76
C LEU A 86 -20.87 3.75 7.62
N ALA A 87 -21.27 2.65 6.98
CA ALA A 87 -22.21 2.68 5.86
C ALA A 87 -23.61 3.11 6.30
N LEU A 88 -24.09 2.58 7.44
CA LEU A 88 -25.41 2.94 7.97
C LEU A 88 -25.51 4.40 8.40
N LEU A 89 -24.42 4.95 8.97
CA LEU A 89 -24.33 6.36 9.36
C LEU A 89 -23.98 7.28 8.19
N GLN A 90 -23.78 6.73 6.98
CA GLN A 90 -23.36 7.46 5.78
C GLN A 90 -22.18 8.39 6.06
N LEU A 91 -21.19 7.88 6.80
CA LEU A 91 -20.02 8.67 7.19
C LEU A 91 -19.10 8.86 5.99
N SER A 92 -18.86 10.12 5.63
CA SER A 92 -17.88 10.54 4.65
C SER A 92 -16.61 10.98 5.36
N ILE A 93 -15.50 10.29 5.08
CA ILE A 93 -14.18 10.62 5.62
C ILE A 93 -13.38 11.24 4.49
N TYR A 94 -12.94 12.48 4.66
CA TYR A 94 -12.16 13.20 3.66
C TYR A 94 -11.03 14.00 4.31
N ASN A 95 -10.02 14.32 3.52
CA ASN A 95 -8.82 15.02 4.00
C ASN A 95 -8.82 16.45 3.45
N THR A 96 -8.54 17.42 4.30
CA THR A 96 -8.31 18.82 3.93
C THR A 96 -6.93 19.25 4.41
N PRO A 97 -6.41 20.41 3.97
CA PRO A 97 -5.20 20.97 4.54
C PRO A 97 -5.25 21.16 6.06
N ASP A 98 -6.43 21.23 6.69
CA ASP A 98 -6.59 21.43 8.13
C ASP A 98 -6.73 20.11 8.92
N GLY A 99 -6.77 18.96 8.24
CA GLY A 99 -6.78 17.63 8.84
C GLY A 99 -7.81 16.67 8.21
N ILE A 100 -8.06 15.55 8.91
CA ILE A 100 -9.09 14.58 8.51
C ILE A 100 -10.44 15.03 9.05
N HIS A 101 -11.41 15.15 8.16
CA HIS A 101 -12.79 15.47 8.47
C HIS A 101 -13.67 14.24 8.33
N ILE A 102 -14.68 14.17 9.19
CA ILE A 102 -15.70 13.14 9.16
C ILE A 102 -17.04 13.86 9.18
N GLU A 103 -17.84 13.66 8.14
CA GLU A 103 -19.19 14.18 8.03
C GLU A 103 -20.20 13.05 7.93
N SER A 104 -21.40 13.28 8.43
CA SER A 104 -22.54 12.39 8.21
C SER A 104 -23.66 13.21 7.57
N SER A 105 -24.23 12.71 6.48
CA SER A 105 -25.47 13.24 5.90
C SER A 105 -26.70 12.98 6.78
N VAL A 106 -26.59 12.10 7.77
CA VAL A 106 -27.71 11.61 8.60
C VAL A 106 -27.73 12.30 9.98
N ILE A 107 -26.59 12.76 10.50
CA ILE A 107 -26.49 13.25 11.89
C ILE A 107 -25.66 14.55 11.98
N PRO A 108 -26.29 15.72 12.16
CA PRO A 108 -25.58 17.00 12.32
C PRO A 108 -24.78 17.11 13.63
N THR A 109 -25.17 16.37 14.67
CA THR A 109 -24.66 16.50 16.05
C THR A 109 -23.52 15.55 16.42
N LEU A 110 -23.19 14.55 15.58
CA LEU A 110 -22.03 13.67 15.81
C LEU A 110 -20.69 14.42 15.75
N CYS A 111 -20.72 15.65 15.24
CA CYS A 111 -19.61 16.59 15.07
C CYS A 111 -19.15 17.28 16.38
N ARG A 112 -19.18 16.58 17.52
CA ARG A 112 -18.29 16.90 18.65
C ARG A 112 -17.11 15.95 18.63
N THR A 113 -16.45 15.90 17.48
CA THR A 113 -15.14 15.27 17.33
C THR A 113 -14.19 15.98 18.30
N ARG A 114 -13.57 15.22 19.22
CA ARG A 114 -12.22 15.59 19.64
C ARG A 114 -11.42 15.64 18.35
N HIS A 115 -11.09 16.85 17.91
CA HIS A 115 -10.18 17.06 16.81
C HIS A 115 -8.97 16.16 17.06
N PHE A 116 -8.81 15.13 16.24
CA PHE A 116 -7.49 14.61 16.00
C PHE A 116 -6.85 15.71 15.18
N TYR A 117 -6.21 16.65 15.88
CA TYR A 117 -5.24 17.51 15.23
C TYR A 117 -4.12 16.56 14.78
N LEU A 118 -4.27 15.99 13.59
CA LEU A 118 -3.14 16.02 12.70
C LEU A 118 -2.94 17.52 12.49
N THR A 119 -2.14 18.16 13.33
CA THR A 119 -1.63 19.49 12.99
C THR A 119 -1.17 19.34 11.56
N PRO A 120 -1.69 20.14 10.61
CA PRO A 120 -1.21 20.12 9.25
C PRO A 120 0.30 20.23 9.32
N ALA A 121 0.98 19.10 9.15
CA ALA A 121 2.41 19.10 9.20
C ALA A 121 2.78 19.77 7.89
N THR A 122 3.07 21.06 7.95
CA THR A 122 3.77 21.73 6.88
C THR A 122 4.98 20.85 6.62
N ALA A 123 5.06 20.27 5.42
CA ALA A 123 6.17 19.42 5.05
C ALA A 123 7.45 20.15 5.45
N PRO A 124 8.35 19.53 6.25
CA PRO A 124 9.57 20.18 6.71
C PRO A 124 10.24 20.86 5.52
N SER A 125 10.65 22.11 5.66
CA SER A 125 11.29 22.88 4.59
C SER A 125 12.45 22.13 3.94
N GLU A 126 13.15 21.32 4.74
CA GLU A 126 14.24 20.44 4.36
C GLU A 126 13.83 19.40 3.29
N LEU A 127 12.56 18.97 3.26
CA LEU A 127 12.06 18.06 2.23
C LEU A 127 11.97 18.73 0.85
N LYS A 128 11.79 20.05 0.81
CA LYS A 128 11.73 20.82 -0.45
C LYS A 128 13.10 20.87 -1.13
N GLU A 129 14.18 20.70 -0.38
CA GLU A 129 15.56 20.68 -0.90
C GLU A 129 15.88 19.36 -1.64
N LEU A 130 15.13 18.29 -1.36
CA LEU A 130 15.28 16.96 -1.97
C LEU A 130 14.62 16.86 -3.36
N THR A 131 14.91 17.83 -4.22
CA THR A 131 14.22 18.04 -5.52
C THR A 131 14.28 16.84 -6.46
N SER A 132 15.38 16.07 -6.43
CA SER A 132 15.57 14.91 -7.32
C SER A 132 15.07 13.58 -6.76
N LEU A 133 14.60 13.58 -5.51
CA LEU A 133 14.11 12.40 -4.82
C LEU A 133 12.61 12.15 -5.04
N TRP A 134 11.83 13.17 -5.42
CA TRP A 134 10.37 13.06 -5.49
C TRP A 134 9.90 12.74 -6.90
N SER A 135 8.91 11.84 -7.01
CA SER A 135 8.37 11.43 -8.30
C SER A 135 7.67 12.61 -8.96
N GLN A 136 8.08 12.97 -10.18
CA GLN A 136 7.49 14.09 -10.92
C GLN A 136 6.29 13.67 -11.79
N GLY A 137 6.07 12.37 -11.96
CA GLY A 137 4.99 11.87 -12.80
C GLY A 137 4.71 10.38 -12.61
N PRO A 138 3.58 9.89 -13.15
CA PRO A 138 3.15 8.50 -12.99
C PRO A 138 4.11 7.48 -13.59
N PHE A 139 4.92 7.88 -14.57
CA PHE A 139 5.88 7.05 -15.29
C PHE A 139 7.33 7.31 -14.88
N ASP A 140 7.55 8.19 -13.90
CA ASP A 140 8.88 8.41 -13.36
C ASP A 140 9.39 7.12 -12.74
N THR A 141 10.56 6.68 -13.18
CA THR A 141 11.18 5.43 -12.75
C THR A 141 12.65 5.65 -12.45
N GLY A 142 13.09 5.17 -11.29
CA GLY A 142 14.50 5.11 -10.96
C GLY A 142 15.22 3.94 -11.63
N MET A 143 16.49 3.78 -11.27
CA MET A 143 17.34 2.64 -11.56
C MET A 143 18.24 2.41 -10.35
N ILE A 144 18.07 1.26 -9.69
CA ILE A 144 19.00 0.86 -8.64
C ILE A 144 20.28 0.35 -9.31
N PRO A 145 21.47 0.78 -8.88
CA PRO A 145 22.74 0.23 -9.38
C PRO A 145 22.93 -1.19 -8.85
N CYS A 146 22.28 -2.16 -9.47
CA CYS A 146 22.43 -3.57 -9.19
C CYS A 146 22.73 -4.34 -10.47
N THR A 147 23.22 -5.57 -10.31
CA THR A 147 23.37 -6.49 -11.44
C THR A 147 21.99 -6.76 -12.05
N PRO A 148 21.83 -6.65 -13.38
CA PRO A 148 20.57 -6.97 -14.03
C PRO A 148 20.04 -8.35 -13.66
N TYR A 149 18.75 -8.43 -13.38
CA TYR A 149 18.12 -9.67 -12.97
C TYR A 149 18.09 -10.66 -14.12
N LYS A 150 18.62 -11.87 -13.89
CA LYS A 150 18.58 -13.00 -14.81
C LYS A 150 17.66 -14.08 -14.27
N ALA A 151 16.58 -14.38 -14.99
CA ALA A 151 15.60 -15.38 -14.60
C ALA A 151 16.14 -16.80 -14.69
N ARG A 152 15.67 -17.66 -13.79
CA ARG A 152 15.88 -19.12 -13.86
C ARG A 152 14.67 -19.75 -14.52
N VAL A 153 14.84 -20.22 -15.75
CA VAL A 153 13.78 -20.89 -16.52
C VAL A 153 13.93 -22.41 -16.38
N HIS A 154 12.82 -23.13 -16.36
CA HIS A 154 12.83 -24.59 -16.45
C HIS A 154 13.54 -25.07 -17.73
N LYS A 155 14.16 -26.27 -17.68
CA LYS A 155 14.84 -26.84 -18.85
C LYS A 155 13.83 -27.27 -19.92
N ASN A 156 14.21 -27.17 -21.19
CA ASN A 156 13.43 -27.63 -22.35
C ASN A 156 12.04 -26.99 -22.45
N VAL A 157 11.95 -25.70 -22.18
CA VAL A 157 10.70 -24.94 -22.30
C VAL A 157 10.56 -24.41 -23.71
N ASP A 158 9.43 -24.70 -24.34
CA ASP A 158 9.07 -24.12 -25.62
C ASP A 158 8.68 -22.64 -25.47
N PRO A 159 9.02 -21.79 -26.45
CA PRO A 159 8.60 -20.40 -26.42
C PRO A 159 7.07 -20.25 -26.39
N VAL A 160 6.59 -19.37 -25.51
CA VAL A 160 5.16 -19.09 -25.39
C VAL A 160 4.78 -17.95 -26.30
N TYR A 161 3.91 -18.23 -27.27
CA TYR A 161 3.24 -17.22 -28.08
C TYR A 161 1.75 -17.18 -27.76
N GLN A 162 1.28 -16.05 -27.25
CA GLN A 162 -0.12 -15.76 -27.00
C GLN A 162 -0.53 -14.54 -27.82
N LYS A 163 -1.61 -14.68 -28.59
CA LYS A 163 -2.14 -13.61 -29.42
C LYS A 163 -2.63 -12.45 -28.54
N GLN A 164 -2.33 -11.22 -28.96
CA GLN A 164 -2.85 -10.01 -28.34
C GLN A 164 -4.39 -10.03 -28.30
N TYR A 165 -4.96 -9.75 -27.12
CA TYR A 165 -6.40 -9.61 -26.96
C TYR A 165 -6.95 -8.46 -27.83
N PRO A 166 -8.18 -8.57 -28.35
CA PRO A 166 -8.86 -7.43 -28.96
C PRO A 166 -8.95 -6.27 -27.97
N LEU A 167 -8.53 -5.09 -28.39
CA LEU A 167 -8.56 -3.87 -27.59
C LEU A 167 -9.59 -2.90 -28.19
N SER A 168 -10.34 -2.20 -27.33
CA SER A 168 -11.19 -1.08 -27.77
C SER A 168 -10.33 0.10 -28.19
N GLN A 169 -10.88 1.00 -29.00
CA GLN A 169 -10.18 2.20 -29.47
C GLN A 169 -9.63 3.05 -28.32
N GLU A 170 -10.43 3.27 -27.28
CA GLU A 170 -10.02 3.99 -26.06
C GLU A 170 -8.78 3.35 -25.39
N LYS A 171 -8.75 2.01 -25.33
CA LYS A 171 -7.62 1.27 -24.75
C LYS A 171 -6.36 1.40 -25.61
N ILE A 172 -6.51 1.36 -26.93
CA ILE A 172 -5.41 1.52 -27.89
C ILE A 172 -4.79 2.91 -27.73
N GLU A 173 -5.60 3.96 -27.71
CA GLU A 173 -5.14 5.35 -27.54
C GLU A 173 -4.45 5.56 -26.18
N GLY A 174 -5.01 5.02 -25.10
CA GLY A 174 -4.40 5.07 -23.78
C GLY A 174 -3.05 4.35 -23.70
N ILE A 175 -2.90 3.21 -24.37
CA ILE A 175 -1.62 2.50 -24.44
C ILE A 175 -0.60 3.27 -25.29
N ARG A 176 -1.00 3.82 -26.45
CA ARG A 176 -0.07 4.45 -27.38
C ARG A 176 0.73 5.57 -26.73
N SER A 177 0.06 6.45 -25.98
CA SER A 177 0.72 7.53 -25.24
C SER A 177 1.70 7.00 -24.18
N MET A 178 1.33 5.94 -23.47
CA MET A 178 2.18 5.33 -22.45
C MET A 178 3.38 4.60 -23.04
N LEU A 179 3.18 3.90 -24.17
CA LEU A 179 4.23 3.17 -24.87
C LEU A 179 5.32 4.12 -25.36
N GLN A 180 4.93 5.25 -25.97
CA GLN A 180 5.88 6.27 -26.43
C GLN A 180 6.73 6.81 -25.28
N GLN A 181 6.11 7.06 -24.12
CA GLN A 181 6.84 7.50 -22.94
C GLN A 181 7.80 6.42 -22.43
N PHE A 182 7.35 5.18 -22.30
CA PHE A 182 8.21 4.08 -21.84
C PHE A 182 9.38 3.78 -22.79
N LEU A 183 9.21 3.98 -24.10
CA LEU A 183 10.30 3.89 -25.07
C LEU A 183 11.30 5.04 -24.89
N THR A 184 10.80 6.27 -24.70
CA THR A 184 11.63 7.46 -24.46
C THR A 184 12.45 7.32 -23.16
N ASP A 185 11.82 6.78 -22.11
CA ASP A 185 12.44 6.56 -20.80
C ASP A 185 13.35 5.31 -20.78
N GLY A 186 13.43 4.55 -21.88
CA GLY A 186 14.25 3.34 -21.99
C GLY A 186 13.77 2.17 -21.12
N ILE A 187 12.50 2.20 -20.69
CA ILE A 187 11.85 1.10 -19.95
C ILE A 187 11.46 -0.02 -20.92
N LEU A 188 11.04 0.36 -22.13
CA LEU A 188 10.73 -0.53 -23.23
C LEU A 188 11.76 -0.42 -24.36
N GLU A 189 11.84 -1.46 -25.18
CA GLU A 189 12.48 -1.44 -26.49
C GLU A 189 11.72 -2.28 -27.50
N GLU A 190 11.91 -2.00 -28.79
CA GLU A 190 11.50 -2.89 -29.86
C GLU A 190 12.40 -4.13 -29.90
N VAL A 191 11.81 -5.30 -30.15
CA VAL A 191 12.53 -6.57 -30.15
C VAL A 191 11.89 -7.57 -31.11
N VAL A 192 12.66 -8.57 -31.50
CA VAL A 192 12.14 -9.79 -32.13
C VAL A 192 12.36 -10.94 -31.15
N SER A 193 11.29 -11.36 -30.48
CA SER A 193 11.31 -12.42 -29.47
C SER A 193 10.45 -13.60 -29.89
N PRO A 194 10.88 -14.84 -29.63
CA PRO A 194 10.04 -16.02 -29.82
C PRO A 194 8.89 -16.09 -28.80
N PHE A 195 8.91 -15.25 -27.75
CA PHE A 195 7.85 -15.12 -26.77
C PHE A 195 6.92 -13.95 -27.11
N SER A 196 5.63 -14.08 -26.83
CA SER A 196 4.72 -12.95 -26.83
C SER A 196 3.58 -13.21 -25.86
N THR A 197 3.29 -12.25 -24.98
CA THR A 197 2.14 -12.28 -24.07
C THR A 197 1.25 -11.07 -24.28
N PRO A 198 -0.08 -11.21 -24.08
CA PRO A 198 -1.00 -10.12 -24.36
C PRO A 198 -0.96 -9.05 -23.27
N ILE A 199 -1.21 -7.81 -23.67
CA ILE A 199 -1.46 -6.69 -22.77
C ILE A 199 -2.96 -6.47 -22.60
N ASN A 200 -3.39 -6.10 -21.39
CA ASN A 200 -4.76 -5.74 -21.07
C ASN A 200 -4.78 -4.49 -20.18
N PRO A 201 -4.93 -3.29 -20.76
CA PRO A 201 -4.96 -2.08 -19.98
C PRO A 201 -6.22 -2.04 -19.10
N VAL A 202 -6.04 -1.66 -17.84
CA VAL A 202 -7.10 -1.58 -16.84
C VAL A 202 -7.28 -0.13 -16.42
N ARG A 203 -8.52 0.36 -16.42
CA ARG A 203 -8.84 1.71 -15.94
C ARG A 203 -8.83 1.73 -14.41
N LYS A 204 -8.17 2.70 -13.82
CA LYS A 204 -8.23 2.97 -12.38
C LYS A 204 -9.47 3.78 -12.03
N PRO A 205 -9.90 3.79 -10.75
CA PRO A 205 -11.00 4.63 -10.28
C PRO A 205 -10.79 6.13 -10.56
N ASP A 206 -9.54 6.59 -10.57
CA ASP A 206 -9.15 7.98 -10.90
C ASP A 206 -9.24 8.30 -12.41
N GLY A 207 -9.66 7.35 -13.24
CA GLY A 207 -9.78 7.49 -14.69
C GLY A 207 -8.49 7.21 -15.47
N SER A 208 -7.32 7.13 -14.80
CA SER A 208 -6.04 6.82 -15.46
C SER A 208 -5.97 5.36 -15.91
N VAL A 209 -5.18 5.10 -16.95
CA VAL A 209 -4.98 3.74 -17.47
C VAL A 209 -3.75 3.11 -16.83
N ARG A 210 -3.86 1.84 -16.45
CA ARG A 210 -2.75 0.99 -15.99
C ARG A 210 -2.38 0.00 -17.08
N PHE A 211 -1.12 0.02 -17.49
CA PHE A 211 -0.58 -1.01 -18.36
C PHE A 211 -0.41 -2.30 -17.56
N VAL A 212 -1.11 -3.36 -17.98
CA VAL A 212 -1.00 -4.70 -17.40
C VAL A 212 -0.67 -5.67 -18.52
N GLN A 213 0.34 -6.50 -18.29
CA GLN A 213 0.73 -7.58 -19.18
C GLN A 213 0.37 -8.90 -18.49
N ASP A 214 -0.22 -9.82 -19.25
CA ASP A 214 -0.61 -11.12 -18.73
C ASP A 214 0.58 -12.08 -18.72
N LEU A 215 1.34 -12.04 -17.63
CA LEU A 215 2.55 -12.84 -17.47
C LEU A 215 2.30 -14.23 -16.90
N ARG A 216 1.04 -14.71 -16.82
CA ARG A 216 0.73 -16.00 -16.20
C ARG A 216 1.45 -17.17 -16.89
N ALA A 217 1.44 -17.17 -18.23
CA ALA A 217 2.11 -18.22 -19.00
C ALA A 217 3.64 -18.14 -18.90
N ILE A 218 4.21 -16.94 -18.73
CA ILE A 218 5.65 -16.77 -18.47
C ILE A 218 5.98 -17.25 -17.05
N ASN A 219 5.19 -16.89 -16.05
CA ASN A 219 5.40 -17.28 -14.66
C ASN A 219 5.44 -18.80 -14.47
N SER A 220 4.68 -19.58 -15.26
CA SER A 220 4.76 -21.05 -15.22
C SER A 220 6.07 -21.64 -15.76
N LEU A 221 6.87 -20.87 -16.49
CA LEU A 221 8.16 -21.30 -17.03
C LEU A 221 9.32 -21.04 -16.06
N ILE A 222 9.09 -20.19 -15.06
CA ILE A 222 10.12 -19.73 -14.13
C ILE A 222 10.22 -20.70 -12.97
N ILE A 223 11.45 -20.98 -12.55
CA ILE A 223 11.76 -21.62 -11.27
C ILE A 223 11.75 -20.50 -10.22
N PRO A 224 10.69 -20.37 -9.40
CA PRO A 224 10.52 -19.22 -8.53
C PRO A 224 11.58 -19.16 -7.43
N ILE A 225 11.96 -17.96 -7.04
CA ILE A 225 12.80 -17.72 -5.87
C ILE A 225 11.92 -17.87 -4.62
N ALA A 226 12.39 -18.68 -3.67
CA ALA A 226 11.68 -18.82 -2.39
C ALA A 226 11.59 -17.45 -1.69
N PRO A 227 10.40 -17.07 -1.17
CA PRO A 227 10.24 -15.78 -0.51
C PRO A 227 11.08 -15.74 0.77
N ILE A 228 11.95 -14.73 0.88
CA ILE A 228 12.78 -14.45 2.07
C ILE A 228 12.17 -13.30 2.90
N VAL A 229 11.08 -12.69 2.41
CA VAL A 229 10.44 -11.54 3.06
C VAL A 229 9.76 -12.01 4.35
N PRO A 230 10.09 -11.43 5.51
CA PRO A 230 9.39 -11.72 6.76
C PRO A 230 7.90 -11.43 6.63
N ASP A 231 7.06 -12.23 7.29
CA ASP A 231 5.65 -11.87 7.40
C ASP A 231 5.48 -10.58 8.22
N VAL A 232 4.37 -9.87 7.99
CA VAL A 232 4.10 -8.58 8.63
C VAL A 232 4.11 -8.68 10.15
N THR A 233 3.64 -9.80 10.73
CA THR A 233 3.61 -9.97 12.19
C THR A 233 5.01 -10.05 12.76
N THR A 234 5.88 -10.85 12.14
CA THR A 234 7.30 -10.94 12.52
C THR A 234 7.98 -9.58 12.39
N LEU A 235 7.73 -8.87 11.29
CA LEU A 235 8.32 -7.55 11.05
C LEU A 235 7.86 -6.52 12.10
N LEU A 236 6.56 -6.46 12.41
CA LEU A 236 6.03 -5.55 13.44
C LEU A 236 6.47 -5.94 14.85
N SER A 237 6.67 -7.22 15.15
CA SER A 237 7.17 -7.68 16.45
C SER A 237 8.60 -7.22 16.75
N SER A 238 9.36 -6.82 15.72
CA SER A 238 10.71 -6.29 15.86
C SER A 238 10.75 -4.81 16.28
N ILE A 239 9.60 -4.13 16.31
CA ILE A 239 9.50 -2.73 16.74
C ILE A 239 9.70 -2.67 18.26
N PRO A 240 10.71 -1.94 18.76
CA PRO A 240 10.86 -1.75 20.20
C PRO A 240 9.67 -0.99 20.78
N ALA A 241 9.15 -1.43 21.93
CA ALA A 241 8.03 -0.77 22.60
C ALA A 241 8.30 0.71 22.96
N THR A 242 9.59 1.10 23.03
CA THR A 242 10.02 2.49 23.28
C THR A 242 9.95 3.38 22.03
N HIS A 243 9.72 2.81 20.84
CA HIS A 243 9.70 3.54 19.58
C HIS A 243 8.27 3.87 19.17
N SER A 244 7.83 5.07 19.55
CA SER A 244 6.46 5.55 19.35
C SER A 244 6.29 6.53 18.18
N HIS A 245 7.39 6.88 17.49
CA HIS A 245 7.37 7.83 16.39
C HIS A 245 7.75 7.15 15.08
N PHE A 246 6.94 7.32 14.04
CA PHE A 246 7.07 6.58 12.79
C PHE A 246 7.27 7.52 11.60
N THR A 247 8.10 7.10 10.65
CA THR A 247 8.19 7.70 9.31
C THR A 247 7.96 6.62 8.28
N VAL A 248 7.00 6.85 7.37
CA VAL A 248 6.65 5.92 6.31
C VAL A 248 7.07 6.49 4.97
N ILE A 249 7.82 5.71 4.19
CA ILE A 249 8.32 6.06 2.87
C ILE A 249 7.81 5.01 1.89
N ASP A 250 6.96 5.42 0.96
CA ASP A 250 6.46 4.60 -0.15
C ASP A 250 7.30 4.87 -1.40
N LEU A 251 7.91 3.81 -1.94
CA LEU A 251 8.74 3.89 -3.14
C LEU A 251 7.88 3.80 -4.41
N LYS A 252 7.91 4.86 -5.24
CA LYS A 252 7.16 4.87 -6.50
C LYS A 252 7.75 3.89 -7.51
N ASN A 253 6.88 3.13 -8.19
CA ASN A 253 7.23 2.28 -9.33
C ASN A 253 8.43 1.34 -9.05
N ALA A 254 8.53 0.86 -7.81
CA ALA A 254 9.65 0.11 -7.26
C ALA A 254 10.22 -0.96 -8.21
N PHE A 255 9.40 -1.84 -8.77
CA PHE A 255 9.89 -2.91 -9.65
C PHE A 255 10.59 -2.40 -10.92
N PHE A 256 10.13 -1.29 -11.50
CA PHE A 256 10.73 -0.72 -12.70
C PHE A 256 12.14 -0.16 -12.45
N SER A 257 12.55 -0.03 -11.18
CA SER A 257 13.91 0.35 -10.83
C SER A 257 14.95 -0.76 -11.00
N ILE A 258 14.51 -2.02 -11.17
CA ILE A 258 15.42 -3.16 -11.32
C ILE A 258 15.68 -3.42 -12.81
N PRO A 259 16.93 -3.32 -13.29
CA PRO A 259 17.29 -3.70 -14.65
C PRO A 259 17.17 -5.22 -14.84
N VAL A 260 16.87 -5.63 -16.07
CA VAL A 260 16.71 -7.03 -16.46
C VAL A 260 17.78 -7.42 -17.49
N ASP A 261 18.32 -8.62 -17.35
CA ASP A 261 19.25 -9.23 -18.29
C ASP A 261 18.61 -9.38 -19.69
N PRO A 262 19.31 -9.10 -20.80
CA PRO A 262 18.73 -9.14 -22.15
C PRO A 262 18.02 -10.45 -22.50
N ASP A 263 18.55 -11.61 -22.09
CA ASP A 263 17.91 -12.90 -22.34
C ASP A 263 16.57 -13.02 -21.59
N THR A 264 16.54 -12.51 -20.36
CA THR A 264 15.33 -12.49 -19.53
C THR A 264 14.32 -11.49 -20.07
N ALA A 265 14.78 -10.37 -20.61
CA ALA A 265 13.93 -9.38 -21.25
C ALA A 265 13.12 -10.02 -22.38
N LEU A 266 13.68 -10.93 -23.19
CA LEU A 266 12.94 -11.60 -24.27
C LEU A 266 11.65 -12.31 -23.77
N LEU A 267 11.63 -12.82 -22.54
CA LEU A 267 10.46 -13.47 -21.94
C LEU A 267 9.28 -12.51 -21.75
N PHE A 268 9.56 -11.21 -21.59
CA PHE A 268 8.56 -10.18 -21.34
C PHE A 268 8.04 -9.51 -22.61
N ALA A 269 8.31 -10.10 -23.77
CA ALA A 269 7.86 -9.55 -25.03
C ALA A 269 6.33 -9.58 -25.17
N PHE A 270 5.79 -8.57 -25.84
CA PHE A 270 4.38 -8.44 -26.20
C PHE A 270 4.23 -7.77 -27.57
N SER A 271 3.11 -8.01 -28.24
CA SER A 271 2.83 -7.43 -29.55
C SER A 271 1.77 -6.34 -29.47
N PHE A 272 2.01 -5.20 -30.12
CA PHE A 272 1.07 -4.08 -30.19
C PHE A 272 1.22 -3.37 -31.55
N GLU A 273 0.10 -3.11 -32.23
CA GLU A 273 0.02 -2.39 -33.52
C GLU A 273 1.00 -2.88 -34.60
N GLY A 274 1.26 -4.18 -34.66
CA GLY A 274 2.14 -4.79 -35.67
C GLY A 274 3.62 -4.83 -35.31
N CYS A 275 4.00 -4.24 -34.18
CA CYS A 275 5.35 -4.30 -33.63
C CYS A 275 5.41 -5.20 -32.39
N GLN A 276 6.61 -5.64 -32.03
CA GLN A 276 6.87 -6.39 -30.80
C GLN A 276 7.84 -5.60 -29.93
N TYR A 277 7.51 -5.51 -28.65
CA TYR A 277 8.24 -4.74 -27.65
C TYR A 277 8.58 -5.64 -26.48
N THR A 278 9.63 -5.29 -25.74
CA THR A 278 9.93 -5.90 -24.46
C THR A 278 10.37 -4.90 -23.40
N ARG A 279 10.44 -5.35 -22.16
CA ARG A 279 10.81 -4.57 -20.98
C ARG A 279 12.27 -4.79 -20.60
N LYS A 280 12.99 -3.68 -20.45
CA LYS A 280 14.35 -3.64 -19.88
C LYS A 280 14.36 -3.67 -18.35
N ARG A 281 13.19 -3.52 -17.73
CA ARG A 281 12.99 -3.42 -16.30
C ARG A 281 12.00 -4.46 -15.80
N LEU A 282 12.11 -4.82 -14.53
CA LEU A 282 11.31 -5.89 -13.95
C LEU A 282 9.80 -5.57 -14.02
N PRO A 283 9.00 -6.41 -14.71
CA PRO A 283 7.60 -6.11 -14.91
C PRO A 283 6.74 -6.35 -13.68
N GLN A 284 5.71 -5.52 -13.50
CA GLN A 284 4.63 -5.86 -12.59
C GLN A 284 3.85 -7.08 -13.10
N GLY A 285 3.52 -8.00 -12.18
CA GLY A 285 2.82 -9.26 -12.48
C GLY A 285 3.76 -10.44 -12.69
N TYR A 286 5.08 -10.21 -12.70
CA TYR A 286 6.09 -11.26 -12.75
C TYR A 286 6.31 -11.90 -11.37
N ILE A 287 6.44 -13.22 -11.35
CA ILE A 287 6.45 -14.02 -10.11
C ILE A 287 7.58 -13.65 -9.15
N ASP A 288 8.80 -13.45 -9.65
CA ASP A 288 9.94 -13.12 -8.79
C ASP A 288 10.06 -11.63 -8.50
N ALA A 289 9.23 -10.77 -9.11
CA ALA A 289 9.40 -9.33 -9.01
C ALA A 289 9.43 -8.80 -7.56
N PRO A 290 8.53 -9.24 -6.66
CA PRO A 290 8.55 -8.81 -5.26
C PRO A 290 9.81 -9.27 -4.52
N VAL A 291 10.23 -10.53 -4.70
CA VAL A 291 11.35 -11.11 -3.96
C VAL A 291 12.68 -10.50 -4.43
N VAL A 292 12.87 -10.36 -5.74
CA VAL A 292 14.05 -9.72 -6.32
C VAL A 292 14.18 -8.28 -5.84
N PHE A 293 13.10 -7.51 -5.89
CA PHE A 293 13.10 -6.13 -5.41
C PHE A 293 13.44 -6.07 -3.92
N ALA A 294 12.83 -6.94 -3.10
CA ALA A 294 13.10 -6.97 -1.66
C ALA A 294 14.57 -7.25 -1.34
N ILE A 295 15.18 -8.25 -2.00
CA ILE A 295 16.61 -8.60 -1.83
C ILE A 295 17.52 -7.45 -2.24
N VAL A 296 17.26 -6.85 -3.40
CA VAL A 296 18.06 -5.73 -3.92
C VAL A 296 17.97 -4.54 -2.96
N LEU A 297 16.75 -4.12 -2.60
CA LEU A 297 16.54 -3.00 -1.70
C LEU A 297 17.15 -3.25 -0.32
N GLN A 298 16.99 -4.45 0.25
CA GLN A 298 17.61 -4.80 1.52
C GLN A 298 19.14 -4.71 1.44
N THR A 299 19.73 -5.19 0.35
CA THR A 299 21.18 -5.14 0.13
C THR A 299 21.66 -3.71 -0.01
N THR A 300 20.93 -2.86 -0.74
CA THR A 300 21.23 -1.43 -0.88
C THR A 300 21.17 -0.71 0.47
N LEU A 301 20.12 -0.95 1.26
CA LEU A 301 19.90 -0.33 2.57
C LEU A 301 20.91 -0.74 3.65
N LYS A 302 21.61 -1.87 3.51
CA LYS A 302 22.63 -2.32 4.48
C LYS A 302 23.75 -1.30 4.71
N SER A 303 24.01 -0.42 3.75
CA SER A 303 25.06 0.61 3.88
C SER A 303 24.59 1.89 4.58
N TRP A 304 23.29 2.01 4.86
CA TRP A 304 22.73 3.11 5.64
C TRP A 304 22.42 2.65 7.07
N HIS A 305 22.82 3.45 8.04
CA HIS A 305 22.55 3.19 9.45
C HIS A 305 21.98 4.45 10.12
N PRO A 306 20.88 4.33 10.88
CA PRO A 306 20.32 5.42 11.65
C PRO A 306 21.28 5.84 12.76
N SER A 307 21.34 7.15 13.02
CA SER A 307 22.24 7.76 14.00
C SER A 307 21.56 8.05 15.34
N GLN A 308 20.24 8.17 15.36
CA GLN A 308 19.43 8.52 16.53
C GLN A 308 18.73 7.30 17.15
N GLY A 309 19.19 6.11 16.83
CA GLY A 309 18.69 4.85 17.40
C GLY A 309 17.40 4.35 16.77
N SER A 310 16.97 4.90 15.63
CA SER A 310 15.81 4.39 14.90
C SER A 310 16.02 2.97 14.37
N VAL A 311 14.92 2.26 14.09
CA VAL A 311 14.90 0.93 13.48
C VAL A 311 14.20 1.03 12.14
N LEU A 312 14.88 0.62 11.07
CA LEU A 312 14.32 0.57 9.73
C LEU A 312 13.75 -0.82 9.44
N LEU A 313 12.47 -0.84 9.08
CA LEU A 313 11.77 -2.02 8.62
C LEU A 313 11.42 -1.86 7.13
N GLN A 314 11.60 -2.94 6.37
CA GLN A 314 11.29 -2.98 4.95
C GLN A 314 10.22 -4.03 4.70
N TYR A 315 9.10 -3.62 4.12
CA TYR A 315 8.06 -4.51 3.65
C TYR A 315 7.76 -4.22 2.19
N ALA A 316 8.22 -5.10 1.29
CA ALA A 316 8.14 -4.87 -0.15
C ALA A 316 8.72 -3.49 -0.56
N ASP A 317 7.88 -2.58 -1.05
CA ASP A 317 8.18 -1.20 -1.44
C ASP A 317 7.95 -0.15 -0.35
N ASP A 318 7.42 -0.55 0.81
CA ASP A 318 7.24 0.30 1.98
C ASP A 318 8.46 0.24 2.91
N LEU A 319 8.96 1.41 3.30
CA LEU A 319 9.96 1.58 4.33
C LEU A 319 9.33 2.25 5.55
N LEU A 320 9.45 1.61 6.70
CA LEU A 320 8.97 2.10 7.98
C LEU A 320 10.15 2.34 8.91
N LEU A 321 10.38 3.60 9.27
CA LEU A 321 11.38 3.98 10.26
C LEU A 321 10.68 4.19 11.60
N CYS A 322 10.94 3.33 12.57
CA CYS A 322 10.47 3.43 13.94
C CYS A 322 11.53 4.18 14.76
N SER A 323 11.14 5.15 15.58
CA SER A 323 12.08 6.03 16.28
C SER A 323 11.66 6.28 17.74
N PRO A 324 12.62 6.49 18.66
CA PRO A 324 12.33 6.69 20.08
C PRO A 324 11.73 8.07 20.40
N SER A 325 11.95 9.09 19.56
CA SER A 325 11.38 10.43 19.70
C SER A 325 11.06 11.07 18.35
N GLY A 326 10.30 12.16 18.37
CA GLY A 326 9.97 12.94 17.16
C GLY A 326 11.20 13.56 16.51
N GLU A 327 12.17 14.04 17.30
CA GLU A 327 13.44 14.58 16.81
C GLU A 327 14.28 13.49 16.13
N ALA A 328 14.34 12.30 16.73
CA ALA A 328 15.01 11.14 16.14
C ALA A 328 14.35 10.74 14.80
N ALA A 329 13.01 10.68 14.78
CA ALA A 329 12.25 10.39 13.56
C ALA A 329 12.54 11.41 12.45
N LYS A 330 12.55 12.70 12.78
CA LYS A 330 12.87 13.76 11.82
C LYS A 330 14.30 13.65 11.30
N ALA A 331 15.27 13.47 12.20
CA ALA A 331 16.69 13.45 11.85
C ALA A 331 17.06 12.21 11.02
N ASP A 332 16.73 11.00 11.49
CA ASP A 332 17.04 9.77 10.77
C ASP A 332 16.17 9.60 9.52
N GLY A 333 14.92 10.09 9.55
CA GLY A 333 14.05 10.13 8.36
C GLY A 333 14.63 11.02 7.26
N LEU A 334 15.10 12.23 7.61
CA LEU A 334 15.76 13.12 6.66
C LEU A 334 17.09 12.53 6.16
N SER A 335 17.88 11.93 7.05
CA SER A 335 19.13 11.25 6.69
C SER A 335 18.89 10.11 5.69
N LEU A 336 17.86 9.29 5.92
CA LEU A 336 17.47 8.23 4.99
C LEU A 336 17.09 8.79 3.63
N LEU A 337 16.24 9.82 3.58
CA LEU A 337 15.83 10.45 2.32
C LEU A 337 17.02 11.07 1.56
N GLN A 338 17.93 11.75 2.26
CA GLN A 338 19.17 12.27 1.67
C GLN A 338 20.05 11.14 1.13
N TRP A 339 20.19 10.06 1.90
CA TRP A 339 20.96 8.90 1.49
C TRP A 339 20.37 8.24 0.25
N LEU A 340 19.04 8.05 0.18
CA LEU A 340 18.31 7.52 -0.99
C LEU A 340 18.57 8.40 -2.22
N GLN A 341 18.52 9.72 -2.08
CA GLN A 341 18.82 10.67 -3.15
C GLN A 341 20.26 10.51 -3.68
N ASN A 342 21.20 10.13 -2.81
CA ASN A 342 22.63 10.05 -3.11
C ASN A 342 23.08 8.69 -3.67
N GLN A 343 22.23 7.66 -3.74
CA GLN A 343 22.54 6.33 -4.29
C GLN A 343 22.72 6.28 -5.82
N LYS A 344 23.25 7.33 -6.45
CA LYS A 344 23.34 7.49 -7.92
C LYS A 344 24.27 6.44 -8.58
N PRO A 345 23.88 5.93 -9.77
CA PRO A 345 23.99 6.72 -11.01
C PRO A 345 22.63 6.94 -11.68
N LYS A 346 22.23 8.22 -11.78
CA LYS A 346 21.04 8.77 -12.45
C LYS A 346 19.72 8.02 -12.14
N HIS A 347 18.92 8.66 -11.29
CA HIS A 347 17.54 8.35 -10.94
C HIS A 347 17.41 7.25 -9.87
N TYR A 348 17.55 7.61 -8.61
CA TYR A 348 16.98 6.82 -7.51
C TYR A 348 15.56 7.35 -7.25
N ASN A 349 14.63 6.46 -6.89
CA ASN A 349 13.18 6.69 -7.02
C ASN A 349 12.66 7.97 -6.39
N GLY A 350 11.72 8.54 -7.13
CA GLY A 350 10.60 9.30 -6.60
C GLY A 350 9.96 8.67 -5.36
N VAL A 351 10.06 9.29 -4.20
CA VAL A 351 9.25 8.92 -3.03
C VAL A 351 7.82 9.45 -3.23
N LYS A 352 6.79 8.71 -2.85
CA LYS A 352 5.45 9.30 -2.73
C LYS A 352 5.33 10.03 -1.39
N HIS A 353 4.77 11.23 -1.39
CA HIS A 353 4.31 11.83 -0.14
C HIS A 353 3.20 10.97 0.47
N ARG A 354 3.51 10.28 1.55
CA ARG A 354 2.53 9.87 2.56
C ARG A 354 3.04 10.34 3.91
N LEU A 355 2.66 11.56 4.27
CA LEU A 355 2.74 12.00 5.65
C LEU A 355 1.58 11.32 6.38
N ASN A 356 1.87 10.20 7.04
CA ASN A 356 1.03 9.75 8.14
C ASN A 356 1.68 10.28 9.42
N THR A 357 1.02 11.24 10.05
CA THR A 357 1.20 11.54 11.48
C THR A 357 0.11 10.83 12.27
#